data_AF-A0A9W9G748-F1
#
_entry.id   AF-A0A9W9G748-F1
#
_cell.length_a   1.000
_cell.length_b   1.000
_cell.length_c   1.000
_cell.angle_alpha   90.00
_cell.angle_beta   90.00
_cell.angle_gamma   90.00
#
_symmetry.space_group_name_H-M   'P 1'
#
loop_
_entity.id
_entity.type
_entity.pdbx_description
1 polymer ?
#
loop_
_entity_poly.entity_id
_entity_poly.type
_entity_poly.pdbx_seq_one_letter_code
_entity_poly.pdbx_strand_id
1 'polypeptide(L)'
;MNITPTQLPTSYIDSNQGYCHLTGFWDKGLVKAAHLVAKSLSTDEISDLFGVEQIVLSDPRNGLSLHKNIEEGLDSGRIVIVPFPQDTGDTMTATRWKCVLTDKSQKDNMITQQSSWYWRDLDNRELTFLNDNRPARRYLYFRFIVTYIFRKKTDAESDFVQNVETKGLWATPGPYLRNSMLNVLSRNISGHELPPPILEGSTFTDEQYPPERNPSLSGSLAAHGIRRAVINSAKEREHEDDTIDSGSDEDDSCSDEDDRPAFEHDFDIL
;
A
#
# COMPACT_ATOMS: atom_id res chain seq x y z
N MET A 1 -3.60 12.48 -30.18
CA MET A 1 -3.95 13.85 -29.73
C MET A 1 -3.58 13.94 -28.27
N ASN A 2 -2.56 14.75 -27.94
CA ASN A 2 -2.05 14.89 -26.58
C ASN A 2 -2.90 15.92 -25.84
N ILE A 3 -3.52 15.51 -24.74
CA ILE A 3 -4.24 16.40 -23.84
C ILE A 3 -3.26 16.78 -22.73
N THR A 4 -2.82 18.03 -22.74
CA THR A 4 -2.09 18.66 -21.64
C THR A 4 -3.02 18.88 -20.44
N PRO A 5 -2.55 18.69 -19.19
CA PRO A 5 -3.34 18.96 -18.00
C PRO A 5 -3.33 20.47 -17.75
N THR A 6 -4.23 21.19 -18.42
CA THR A 6 -4.50 22.59 -18.12
C THR A 6 -6.01 22.77 -18.10
N GLN A 7 -6.50 23.08 -16.90
CA GLN A 7 -7.88 23.46 -16.57
C GLN A 7 -8.93 22.37 -16.75
N LEU A 8 -8.98 21.44 -15.78
CA LEU A 8 -10.27 20.83 -15.44
C LEU A 8 -11.14 21.94 -14.82
N PRO A 9 -12.35 22.21 -15.34
CA PRO A 9 -13.26 23.16 -14.72
C PRO A 9 -13.64 22.62 -13.33
N THR A 10 -13.58 23.48 -12.31
CA THR A 10 -14.04 23.25 -10.94
C THR A 10 -15.57 23.09 -10.84
N SER A 11 -16.22 22.61 -11.91
CA SER A 11 -17.62 22.25 -11.93
C SER A 11 -17.76 20.80 -11.47
N TYR A 12 -18.25 20.63 -10.24
CA TYR A 12 -18.72 19.36 -9.66
C TYR A 12 -17.65 18.25 -9.55
N ILE A 13 -16.75 18.37 -8.57
CA ILE A 13 -16.29 17.14 -7.91
C ILE A 13 -17.52 16.63 -7.17
N ASP A 14 -18.11 15.54 -7.67
CA ASP A 14 -19.17 14.85 -6.94
C ASP A 14 -18.62 14.51 -5.54
N SER A 15 -19.30 14.99 -4.50
CA SER A 15 -18.93 14.75 -3.10
C SER A 15 -18.84 13.26 -2.73
N ASN A 16 -19.34 12.39 -3.62
CA ASN A 16 -19.24 10.94 -3.48
C ASN A 16 -18.03 10.31 -4.18
N GLN A 17 -17.12 11.09 -4.77
CA GLN A 17 -15.94 10.57 -5.47
C GLN A 17 -14.64 10.74 -4.68
N GLY A 18 -13.77 9.75 -4.78
CA GLY A 18 -12.39 9.78 -4.34
C GLY A 18 -11.43 9.65 -5.52
N TYR A 19 -10.19 10.13 -5.35
CA TYR A 19 -9.17 10.06 -6.40
C TYR A 19 -8.11 8.99 -6.08
N CYS A 20 -7.90 8.06 -7.00
CA CYS A 20 -6.81 7.09 -7.01
C CYS A 20 -5.67 7.61 -7.88
N HIS A 21 -4.46 7.69 -7.33
CA HIS A 21 -3.28 8.19 -8.04
C HIS A 21 -2.87 7.35 -9.26
N LEU A 22 -3.38 6.13 -9.40
CA LEU A 22 -3.11 5.26 -10.56
C LEU A 22 -4.25 5.23 -11.57
N THR A 23 -5.51 5.19 -11.11
CA THR A 23 -6.66 4.88 -11.96
C THR A 23 -7.70 6.00 -12.06
N GLY A 24 -7.50 7.14 -11.40
CA GLY A 24 -8.38 8.29 -11.50
C GLY A 24 -9.53 8.29 -10.48
N PHE A 25 -10.69 8.83 -10.86
CA PHE A 25 -11.84 8.96 -9.95
C PHE A 25 -12.62 7.66 -9.78
N TRP A 26 -13.07 7.41 -8.55
CA TRP A 26 -13.88 6.27 -8.12
C TRP A 26 -14.88 6.72 -7.06
N ASP A 27 -15.84 5.86 -6.72
CA ASP A 27 -16.65 6.07 -5.53
C ASP A 27 -15.77 6.18 -4.28
N LYS A 28 -16.06 7.15 -3.39
CA LYS A 28 -15.24 7.47 -2.22
C LYS A 28 -15.02 6.27 -1.30
N GLY A 29 -16.01 5.37 -1.20
CA GLY A 29 -15.94 4.17 -0.37
C GLY A 29 -14.93 3.14 -0.90
N LEU A 30 -14.52 3.27 -2.16
CA LEU A 30 -13.53 2.39 -2.80
C LEU A 30 -12.12 2.98 -2.78
N VAL A 31 -11.92 4.21 -2.30
CA VAL A 31 -10.60 4.86 -2.24
C VAL A 31 -10.12 4.94 -0.79
N LYS A 32 -8.93 4.39 -0.55
CA LYS A 32 -8.26 4.40 0.75
C LYS A 32 -7.00 5.26 0.73
N ALA A 33 -6.63 5.75 1.91
CA ALA A 33 -5.30 6.32 2.15
C ALA A 33 -4.32 5.18 2.46
N ALA A 34 -3.60 4.73 1.43
CA ALA A 34 -2.55 3.73 1.51
C ALA A 34 -1.34 4.29 2.26
N HIS A 35 -0.97 3.66 3.38
CA HIS A 35 0.19 4.09 4.16
C HIS A 35 1.46 3.43 3.63
N LEU A 36 2.48 4.23 3.33
CA LEU A 36 3.76 3.73 2.83
C LEU A 36 4.56 3.04 3.95
N VAL A 37 4.57 3.65 5.13
CA VAL A 37 5.01 3.06 6.39
C VAL A 37 3.77 2.71 7.22
N ALA A 38 3.60 1.43 7.55
CA ALA A 38 2.43 0.92 8.25
C ALA A 38 2.29 1.54 9.66
N LYS A 39 1.06 1.91 10.04
CA LYS A 39 0.72 2.47 11.37
C LYS A 39 0.96 1.51 12.53
N SER A 40 1.03 0.22 12.26
CA SER A 40 1.22 -0.84 13.26
C SER A 40 2.67 -0.98 13.73
N LEU A 41 3.60 -0.24 13.13
CA LEU A 41 5.01 -0.19 13.53
C LEU A 41 5.21 0.84 14.64
N SER A 42 6.06 0.52 15.62
CA SER A 42 6.30 1.45 16.73
C SER A 42 7.08 2.68 16.24
N THR A 43 6.75 3.86 16.76
CA THR A 43 7.38 5.11 16.35
C THR A 43 8.87 5.12 16.65
N ASP A 44 9.31 4.47 17.73
CA ASP A 44 10.70 4.51 18.17
C ASP A 44 11.60 3.65 17.27
N GLU A 45 11.17 2.42 16.96
CA GLU A 45 11.88 1.52 16.04
C GLU A 45 12.02 2.13 14.64
N ILE A 46 10.95 2.77 14.18
CA ILE A 46 10.92 3.41 12.87
C ILE A 46 11.74 4.70 12.89
N SER A 47 11.70 5.47 13.97
CA SER A 47 12.55 6.66 14.12
C SER A 47 14.03 6.30 14.04
N ASP A 48 14.45 5.20 14.67
CA ASP A 48 15.81 4.68 14.55
C ASP A 48 16.16 4.29 13.12
N LEU A 49 15.25 3.60 12.43
CA LEU A 49 15.45 3.15 11.04
C LEU A 49 15.64 4.32 10.09
N PHE A 50 14.87 5.40 10.28
CA PHE A 50 14.97 6.64 9.52
C PHE A 50 16.04 7.60 10.04
N GLY A 51 16.67 7.30 11.19
CA GLY A 51 17.66 8.18 11.81
C GLY A 51 17.06 9.54 12.22
N VAL A 52 15.85 9.55 12.73
CA VAL A 52 15.22 10.79 13.23
C VAL A 52 14.93 10.65 14.71
N GLU A 53 14.87 11.76 15.43
CA GLU A 53 14.47 11.73 16.84
C GLU A 53 13.03 11.21 16.99
N GLN A 54 12.14 11.70 16.11
CA GLN A 54 10.75 11.32 16.07
C GLN A 54 10.22 11.32 14.64
N ILE A 55 9.47 10.27 14.30
CA ILE A 55 8.74 10.15 13.04
C ILE A 55 7.24 10.36 13.25
N VAL A 56 6.62 11.12 12.34
CA VAL A 56 5.17 11.35 12.36
C VAL A 56 4.53 10.47 11.29
N LEU A 57 3.98 9.32 11.71
CA LEU A 57 3.35 8.36 10.78
C LEU A 57 2.05 8.88 10.15
N SER A 58 1.43 9.90 10.75
CA SER A 58 0.26 10.62 10.23
C SER A 58 0.61 11.73 9.23
N ASP A 59 1.88 11.93 8.91
CA ASP A 59 2.31 12.89 7.89
C ASP A 59 1.64 12.54 6.55
N PRO A 60 0.95 13.47 5.87
CA PRO A 60 0.30 13.19 4.59
C PRO A 60 1.28 12.71 3.51
N ARG A 61 2.58 13.01 3.64
CA ARG A 61 3.64 12.51 2.75
C ARG A 61 3.91 11.01 2.94
N ASN A 62 3.40 10.38 4.00
CA ASN A 62 3.40 8.92 4.23
C ASN A 62 2.18 8.22 3.57
N GLY A 63 1.42 8.93 2.73
CA GLY A 63 0.19 8.42 2.14
C GLY A 63 0.15 8.50 0.61
N LEU A 64 -0.59 7.59 0.02
CA LEU A 64 -1.14 7.69 -1.35
C LEU A 64 -2.63 7.35 -1.32
N SER A 65 -3.44 8.10 -2.04
CA SER A 65 -4.85 7.73 -2.26
C SER A 65 -4.92 6.67 -3.37
N LEU A 66 -5.40 5.47 -3.06
CA LEU A 66 -5.47 4.34 -3.99
C LEU A 66 -6.83 3.65 -3.89
N HIS A 67 -7.27 3.02 -4.97
CA HIS A 67 -8.42 2.10 -4.92
C HIS A 67 -8.11 0.97 -3.93
N LYS A 68 -9.09 0.50 -3.15
CA LYS A 68 -8.90 -0.47 -2.04
C LYS A 68 -8.10 -1.71 -2.45
N ASN A 69 -8.43 -2.32 -3.60
CA ASN A 69 -7.74 -3.52 -4.08
C ASN A 69 -6.30 -3.22 -4.57
N ILE A 70 -6.02 -1.98 -4.99
CA ILE A 70 -4.68 -1.53 -5.37
C ILE A 70 -3.85 -1.26 -4.10
N GLU A 71 -4.47 -0.65 -3.08
CA GLU A 71 -3.86 -0.45 -1.76
C GLU A 71 -3.45 -1.77 -1.12
N GLU A 72 -4.34 -2.76 -1.14
CA GLU A 72 -4.04 -4.12 -0.72
C GLU A 72 -2.92 -4.78 -1.54
N GLY A 73 -2.88 -4.53 -2.85
CA GLY A 73 -1.76 -4.94 -3.72
C GLY A 73 -0.43 -4.31 -3.29
N LEU A 74 -0.44 -3.07 -2.84
CA LEU A 74 0.74 -2.40 -2.31
C LEU A 74 1.15 -3.02 -0.96
N ASP A 75 0.19 -3.29 -0.07
CA ASP A 75 0.39 -3.87 1.27
C ASP A 75 0.94 -5.29 1.23
N SER A 76 0.41 -6.11 0.32
CA SER A 76 0.88 -7.48 0.07
C SER A 76 2.17 -7.54 -0.74
N GLY A 77 2.68 -6.40 -1.24
CA GLY A 77 3.87 -6.34 -2.06
C GLY A 77 3.70 -6.89 -3.47
N ARG A 78 2.47 -7.05 -3.97
CA ARG A 78 2.14 -7.38 -5.37
C ARG A 78 2.54 -6.25 -6.32
N ILE A 79 2.44 -5.01 -5.86
CA ILE A 79 2.94 -3.84 -6.56
C ILE A 79 3.91 -3.05 -5.68
N VAL A 80 4.73 -2.23 -6.32
CA VAL A 80 5.63 -1.30 -5.66
C VAL A 80 5.72 0.00 -6.46
N ILE A 81 5.93 1.12 -5.77
CA ILE A 81 6.12 2.41 -6.40
C ILE A 81 7.62 2.75 -6.42
N VAL A 82 8.15 3.03 -7.61
CA VAL A 82 9.58 3.30 -7.83
C VAL A 82 9.77 4.63 -8.56
N PRO A 83 10.94 5.28 -8.44
CA PRO A 83 11.23 6.48 -9.19
C PRO A 83 11.23 6.19 -10.69
N PHE A 84 10.65 7.11 -11.45
CA PHE A 84 10.74 7.17 -12.90
C PHE A 84 11.63 8.37 -13.27
N PRO A 85 12.90 8.13 -13.65
CA PRO A 85 13.82 9.22 -13.96
C PRO A 85 13.31 10.03 -15.16
N GLN A 86 13.51 11.34 -15.12
CA GLN A 86 13.24 12.19 -16.28
C GLN A 86 14.39 12.07 -17.30
N ASP A 87 14.07 12.16 -18.59
CA ASP A 87 15.06 12.11 -19.68
C ASP A 87 16.08 13.27 -19.64
N THR A 88 15.86 14.27 -18.78
CA THR A 88 16.67 15.50 -18.67
C THR A 88 17.95 15.36 -17.85
N GLY A 89 18.27 14.17 -17.32
CA GLY A 89 19.55 13.90 -16.63
C GLY A 89 19.69 14.54 -15.24
N ASP A 90 18.72 15.37 -14.82
CA ASP A 90 18.69 15.94 -13.48
C ASP A 90 17.88 15.04 -12.54
N THR A 91 18.59 14.19 -11.80
CA THR A 91 18.01 13.25 -10.81
C THR A 91 17.51 13.95 -9.54
N MET A 92 17.77 15.26 -9.39
CA MET A 92 17.42 16.02 -8.19
C MET A 92 16.02 16.64 -8.28
N THR A 93 15.55 17.03 -9.49
CA THR A 93 14.30 17.78 -9.69
C THR A 93 13.10 16.88 -9.99
N ALA A 94 12.09 16.92 -9.12
CA ALA A 94 10.76 16.29 -9.26
C ALA A 94 10.77 14.85 -9.81
N THR A 95 11.02 13.89 -8.91
CA THR A 95 10.92 12.46 -9.21
C THR A 95 9.48 12.12 -9.59
N ARG A 96 9.27 11.73 -10.86
CA ARG A 96 8.05 11.07 -11.28
C ARG A 96 8.02 9.68 -10.65
N TRP A 97 6.84 9.13 -10.43
CA TRP A 97 6.69 7.83 -9.76
C TRP A 97 5.92 6.90 -10.66
N LYS A 98 6.36 5.66 -10.77
CA LYS A 98 5.62 4.62 -11.49
C LYS A 98 5.34 3.42 -10.59
N CYS A 99 4.23 2.76 -10.86
CA CYS A 99 3.90 1.47 -10.31
C CYS A 99 4.64 0.37 -11.08
N VAL A 100 5.13 -0.63 -10.38
CA VAL A 100 5.72 -1.84 -10.95
C VAL A 100 5.01 -3.05 -10.35
N LEU A 101 4.57 -3.96 -11.21
CA LEU A 101 4.00 -5.24 -10.82
C LEU A 101 5.15 -6.19 -10.47
N THR A 102 5.22 -6.61 -9.21
CA THR A 102 6.27 -7.52 -8.73
C THR A 102 5.92 -8.98 -8.99
N ASP A 103 4.61 -9.28 -9.02
CA ASP A 103 4.07 -10.61 -9.24
C ASP A 103 3.39 -10.70 -10.62
N LYS A 104 4.16 -11.11 -11.63
CA LYS A 104 3.67 -11.22 -13.00
C LYS A 104 2.66 -12.35 -13.21
N SER A 105 2.53 -13.29 -12.27
CA SER A 105 1.50 -14.34 -12.35
C SER A 105 0.09 -13.75 -12.28
N GLN A 106 -0.06 -12.58 -11.64
CA GLN A 106 -1.34 -11.91 -11.40
C GLN A 106 -1.73 -10.95 -12.52
N LYS A 107 -0.92 -10.82 -13.58
CA LYS A 107 -1.04 -9.74 -14.58
C LYS A 107 -2.42 -9.69 -15.27
N ASP A 108 -3.03 -10.86 -15.49
CA ASP A 108 -4.31 -11.01 -16.19
C ASP A 108 -5.51 -11.08 -15.22
N ASN A 109 -5.27 -10.95 -13.90
CA ASN A 109 -6.33 -10.83 -12.92
C ASN A 109 -6.90 -9.42 -12.94
N MET A 110 -8.22 -9.32 -12.85
CA MET A 110 -8.91 -8.04 -12.73
C MET A 110 -8.67 -7.44 -11.36
N ILE A 111 -8.52 -6.12 -11.30
CA ILE A 111 -8.39 -5.40 -10.03
C ILE A 111 -9.75 -5.27 -9.35
N THR A 112 -10.82 -5.07 -10.12
CA THR A 112 -12.20 -5.03 -9.62
C THR A 112 -13.17 -5.41 -10.74
N GLN A 113 -14.23 -6.14 -10.39
CA GLN A 113 -15.29 -6.55 -11.33
C GLN A 113 -16.06 -5.34 -11.90
N GLN A 114 -16.03 -4.19 -11.21
CA GLN A 114 -16.72 -2.97 -11.61
C GLN A 114 -16.00 -2.18 -12.71
N SER A 115 -14.87 -2.67 -13.23
CA SER A 115 -14.08 -1.96 -14.23
C SER A 115 -13.29 -2.90 -15.13
N SER A 116 -12.74 -2.37 -16.22
CA SER A 116 -11.83 -3.08 -17.12
C SER A 116 -10.35 -2.98 -16.72
N TRP A 117 -10.04 -2.72 -15.44
CA TRP A 117 -8.66 -2.60 -14.96
C TRP A 117 -8.06 -3.96 -14.60
N TYR A 118 -6.91 -4.28 -15.21
CA TYR A 118 -6.09 -5.44 -14.89
C TYR A 118 -4.78 -5.04 -14.22
N TRP A 119 -4.16 -5.96 -13.49
CA TRP A 119 -2.84 -5.70 -12.86
C TRP A 119 -1.76 -5.32 -13.88
N ARG A 120 -1.79 -5.91 -15.08
CA ARG A 120 -0.88 -5.55 -16.18
C ARG A 120 -1.00 -4.09 -16.61
N ASP A 121 -2.17 -3.46 -16.44
CA ASP A 121 -2.39 -2.07 -16.84
C ASP A 121 -1.79 -1.08 -15.82
N LEU A 122 -1.46 -1.56 -14.62
CA LEU A 122 -0.73 -0.78 -13.60
C LEU A 122 0.78 -0.92 -13.74
N ASP A 123 1.28 -1.96 -14.41
CA ASP A 123 2.72 -2.15 -14.53
C ASP A 123 3.35 -1.05 -15.40
N ASN A 124 4.40 -0.43 -14.87
CA ASN A 124 5.05 0.76 -15.41
C ASN A 124 4.15 2.00 -15.59
N ARG A 125 2.95 2.00 -15.00
CA ARG A 125 2.04 3.15 -15.06
C ARG A 125 2.50 4.25 -14.11
N GLU A 126 2.54 5.49 -14.61
CA GLU A 126 2.89 6.64 -13.80
C GLU A 126 1.75 7.07 -12.86
N LEU A 127 2.11 7.51 -11.66
CA LEU A 127 1.19 8.15 -10.72
C LEU A 127 0.84 9.54 -11.22
N THR A 128 -0.45 9.84 -11.23
CA THR A 128 -0.97 11.18 -11.52
C THR A 128 -1.36 11.86 -10.21
N PHE A 129 -0.97 13.14 -10.05
CA PHE A 129 -1.30 13.94 -8.89
C PHE A 129 -2.14 15.15 -9.31
N LEU A 130 -3.17 15.48 -8.53
CA LEU A 130 -4.06 16.62 -8.80
C LEU A 130 -3.48 17.97 -8.33
N ASN A 131 -2.42 17.95 -7.55
CA ASN A 131 -1.75 19.13 -6.98
C ASN A 131 -0.27 18.79 -6.73
N ASP A 132 0.45 19.62 -5.97
CA ASP A 132 1.89 19.45 -5.68
C ASP A 132 2.20 18.54 -4.49
N ASN A 133 1.18 17.96 -3.83
CA ASN A 133 1.42 17.02 -2.74
C ASN A 133 2.08 15.76 -3.30
N ARG A 134 3.28 15.45 -2.80
CA ARG A 134 4.02 14.25 -3.17
C ARG A 134 4.36 13.45 -1.91
N PRO A 135 4.34 12.11 -2.00
CA PRO A 135 4.90 11.30 -0.95
C PRO A 135 6.39 11.60 -0.75
N ALA A 136 6.88 11.47 0.48
CA ALA A 136 8.30 11.66 0.74
C ALA A 136 9.10 10.47 0.18
N ARG A 137 10.19 10.76 -0.55
CA ARG A 137 11.07 9.75 -1.17
C ARG A 137 11.48 8.65 -0.20
N ARG A 138 11.82 9.01 1.05
CA ARG A 138 12.23 8.06 2.09
C ARG A 138 11.16 7.02 2.44
N TYR A 139 9.87 7.40 2.44
CA TYR A 139 8.78 6.47 2.74
C TYR A 139 8.51 5.51 1.58
N LEU A 140 8.60 6.01 0.35
CA LEU A 140 8.55 5.16 -0.84
C LEU A 140 9.74 4.19 -0.90
N TYR A 141 10.93 4.66 -0.56
CA TYR A 141 12.13 3.83 -0.48
C TYR A 141 11.98 2.72 0.56
N PHE A 142 11.51 3.06 1.77
CA PHE A 142 11.18 2.06 2.80
C PHE A 142 10.21 1.00 2.27
N ARG A 143 9.11 1.42 1.62
CA ARG A 143 8.15 0.49 1.06
C ARG A 143 8.77 -0.41 -0.01
N PHE A 144 9.60 0.15 -0.89
CA PHE A 144 10.34 -0.60 -1.89
C PHE A 144 11.24 -1.68 -1.27
N ILE A 145 11.99 -1.34 -0.23
CA ILE A 145 12.86 -2.29 0.48
C ILE A 145 12.04 -3.41 1.13
N VAL A 146 10.96 -3.09 1.83
CA VAL A 146 10.07 -4.09 2.44
C VAL A 146 9.51 -5.04 1.39
N THR A 147 9.03 -4.51 0.26
CA THR A 147 8.53 -5.33 -0.86
C THR A 147 9.63 -6.22 -1.45
N TYR A 148 10.85 -5.69 -1.65
CA TYR A 148 11.99 -6.48 -2.11
C TYR A 148 12.31 -7.63 -1.15
N ILE A 149 12.45 -7.36 0.15
CA ILE A 149 12.75 -8.37 1.16
C ILE A 149 11.66 -9.45 1.17
N PHE A 150 10.39 -9.06 1.07
CA PHE A 150 9.29 -10.01 1.02
C PHE A 150 9.33 -10.87 -0.24
N ARG A 151 9.48 -10.27 -1.43
CA ARG A 151 9.59 -11.03 -2.68
C ARG A 151 10.82 -11.92 -2.71
N LYS A 152 11.97 -11.47 -2.19
CA LYS A 152 13.17 -12.31 -2.09
C LYS A 152 12.92 -13.56 -1.25
N LYS A 153 12.10 -13.45 -0.19
CA LYS A 153 11.72 -14.58 0.66
C LYS A 153 10.74 -15.54 -0.04
N THR A 154 9.72 -15.01 -0.71
CA THR A 154 8.62 -15.83 -1.24
C THR A 154 8.87 -16.34 -2.65
N ASP A 155 9.59 -15.57 -3.47
CA ASP A 155 9.80 -15.80 -4.90
C ASP A 155 11.12 -15.14 -5.36
N ALA A 156 12.22 -15.73 -4.92
CA ALA A 156 13.58 -15.22 -5.14
C ALA A 156 13.98 -15.15 -6.62
N GLU A 157 13.35 -15.97 -7.47
CA GLU A 157 13.65 -16.07 -8.91
C GLU A 157 12.76 -15.15 -9.76
N SER A 158 11.90 -14.35 -9.14
CA SER A 158 11.06 -13.39 -9.86
C SER A 158 11.88 -12.38 -10.66
N ASP A 159 11.38 -12.02 -11.84
CA ASP A 159 11.94 -10.95 -12.68
C ASP A 159 12.15 -9.65 -11.89
N PHE A 160 11.28 -9.35 -10.94
CA PHE A 160 11.41 -8.17 -10.09
C PHE A 160 12.68 -8.23 -9.23
N VAL A 161 12.91 -9.33 -8.51
CA VAL A 161 14.11 -9.51 -7.67
C VAL A 161 15.37 -9.45 -8.52
N GLN A 162 15.39 -10.17 -9.65
CA GLN A 162 16.54 -10.16 -10.56
C GLN A 162 16.82 -8.75 -11.11
N ASN A 163 15.79 -7.99 -11.48
CA ASN A 163 15.97 -6.61 -11.96
C ASN A 163 16.49 -5.69 -10.85
N VAL A 164 16.05 -5.85 -9.60
CA VAL A 164 16.59 -5.07 -8.46
C VAL A 164 18.07 -5.37 -8.26
N GLU A 165 18.46 -6.65 -8.25
CA GLU A 165 19.83 -7.08 -8.00
C GLU A 165 20.80 -6.70 -9.13
N THR A 166 20.34 -6.72 -10.39
CA THR A 166 21.21 -6.48 -11.56
C THR A 166 21.22 -5.03 -12.05
N LYS A 167 20.06 -4.34 -12.03
CA LYS A 167 19.92 -3.02 -12.67
C LYS A 167 19.78 -1.87 -11.66
N GLY A 168 19.38 -2.17 -10.42
CA GLY A 168 19.03 -1.15 -9.43
C GLY A 168 17.79 -0.37 -9.87
N LEU A 169 16.60 -0.75 -9.39
CA LEU A 169 15.35 -0.06 -9.74
C LEU A 169 15.17 1.30 -9.04
N TRP A 170 16.01 1.62 -8.07
CA TRP A 170 15.92 2.85 -7.30
C TRP A 170 16.97 3.87 -7.74
N ALA A 171 16.58 4.75 -8.67
CA ALA A 171 17.49 5.69 -9.32
C ALA A 171 17.71 7.02 -8.58
N THR A 172 17.07 7.25 -7.43
CA THR A 172 17.17 8.53 -6.69
C THR A 172 18.05 8.39 -5.45
N PRO A 173 19.30 8.87 -5.46
CA PRO A 173 20.17 8.80 -4.29
C PRO A 173 19.66 9.70 -3.16
N GLY A 174 20.00 9.36 -1.92
CA GLY A 174 19.71 10.14 -0.72
C GLY A 174 19.86 9.31 0.56
N PRO A 175 20.24 9.90 1.70
CA PRO A 175 20.37 9.17 2.96
C PRO A 175 18.99 8.86 3.55
N TYR A 176 18.28 7.86 3.00
CA TYR A 176 16.90 7.60 3.38
C TYR A 176 16.77 6.79 4.67
N LEU A 177 17.59 5.73 4.80
CA LEU A 177 17.51 4.74 5.87
C LEU A 177 18.90 4.36 6.37
N ARG A 178 18.97 4.00 7.65
CA ARG A 178 20.20 3.55 8.30
C ARG A 178 20.62 2.18 7.79
N ASN A 179 21.84 2.06 7.28
CA ASN A 179 22.35 0.84 6.65
C ASN A 179 22.39 -0.36 7.62
N SER A 180 22.88 -0.14 8.84
CA SER A 180 22.99 -1.19 9.86
C SER A 180 21.64 -1.82 10.20
N MET A 181 20.59 -1.01 10.32
CA MET A 181 19.24 -1.49 10.60
C MET A 181 18.59 -2.20 9.42
N LEU A 182 18.84 -1.75 8.20
CA LEU A 182 18.38 -2.44 6.99
C LEU A 182 18.95 -3.84 6.86
N ASN A 183 20.23 -4.03 7.20
CA ASN A 183 20.85 -5.36 7.19
C ASN A 183 20.23 -6.27 8.25
N VAL A 184 19.99 -5.76 9.46
CA VAL A 184 19.28 -6.51 10.51
C VAL A 184 17.87 -6.87 10.05
N LEU A 185 17.15 -5.94 9.44
CA LEU A 185 15.81 -6.14 8.92
C LEU A 185 15.77 -7.25 7.85
N SER A 186 16.61 -7.16 6.83
CA SER A 186 16.66 -8.14 5.74
C SER A 186 17.00 -9.54 6.25
N ARG A 187 18.06 -9.66 7.06
CA ARG A 187 18.47 -10.94 7.66
C ARG A 187 17.37 -11.55 8.52
N ASN A 188 16.64 -10.72 9.29
CA ASN A 188 15.54 -11.21 10.09
C ASN A 188 14.37 -11.70 9.23
N ILE A 189 13.96 -10.95 8.21
CA ILE A 189 12.73 -11.25 7.47
C ILE A 189 12.95 -12.35 6.43
N SER A 190 13.94 -12.19 5.56
CA SER A 190 14.19 -13.07 4.41
C SER A 190 15.36 -14.02 4.63
N GLY A 191 16.26 -13.72 5.58
CA GLY A 191 17.52 -14.47 5.76
C GLY A 191 18.60 -14.07 4.77
N HIS A 192 18.34 -13.10 3.89
CA HIS A 192 19.27 -12.65 2.86
C HIS A 192 19.85 -11.27 3.16
N GLU A 193 21.00 -10.97 2.56
CA GLU A 193 21.57 -9.62 2.54
C GLU A 193 20.92 -8.78 1.44
N LEU A 194 20.94 -7.46 1.63
CA LEU A 194 20.45 -6.53 0.63
C LEU A 194 21.53 -6.33 -0.46
N PRO A 195 21.15 -6.32 -1.74
CA PRO A 195 22.11 -6.16 -2.83
C PRO A 195 22.77 -4.75 -2.80
N PRO A 196 24.05 -4.62 -3.18
CA PRO A 196 24.75 -3.34 -3.16
C PRO A 196 24.04 -2.19 -3.92
N PRO A 197 23.44 -2.40 -5.12
CA PRO A 197 22.78 -1.34 -5.89
C PRO A 197 21.65 -0.60 -5.18
N ILE A 198 21.02 -1.21 -4.17
CA ILE A 198 19.98 -0.52 -3.38
C ILE A 198 20.56 0.17 -2.14
N LEU A 199 21.72 -0.25 -1.64
CA LEU A 199 22.36 0.35 -0.46
C LEU A 199 23.21 1.58 -0.82
N GLU A 200 23.96 1.49 -1.93
CA GLU A 200 24.91 2.52 -2.34
C GLU A 200 24.19 3.83 -2.72
N GLY A 201 24.60 4.93 -2.08
CA GLY A 201 24.02 6.26 -2.31
C GLY A 201 22.61 6.47 -1.78
N SER A 202 21.92 5.43 -1.27
CA SER A 202 20.54 5.50 -0.76
C SER A 202 20.42 5.27 0.77
N THR A 203 21.55 5.07 1.45
CA THR A 203 21.62 4.78 2.89
C THR A 203 22.69 5.62 3.59
N PHE A 204 22.64 5.68 4.92
CA PHE A 204 23.63 6.36 5.76
C PHE A 204 24.21 5.44 6.85
N THR A 205 25.40 5.81 7.34
CA THR A 205 26.15 5.07 8.37
C THR A 205 25.92 5.61 9.77
N ASP A 206 26.28 4.82 10.78
CA ASP A 206 26.04 5.11 12.20
C ASP A 206 26.93 6.23 12.78
N GLU A 207 27.90 6.74 12.01
CA GLU A 207 28.84 7.78 12.43
C GLU A 207 28.15 9.10 12.83
N GLN A 208 26.88 9.28 12.45
CA GLN A 208 26.09 10.49 12.70
C GLN A 208 25.17 10.40 13.93
N TYR A 209 25.16 9.28 14.69
CA TYR A 209 24.19 9.08 15.78
C TYR A 209 24.82 8.75 17.13
N PRO A 210 24.17 9.16 18.25
CA PRO A 210 24.62 8.80 19.59
C PRO A 210 24.68 7.27 19.76
N PRO A 211 25.72 6.73 20.40
CA PRO A 211 25.92 5.28 20.58
C PRO A 211 24.89 4.60 21.51
N GLU A 212 23.94 5.35 22.07
CA GLU A 212 23.03 4.88 23.13
C GLU A 212 21.91 3.96 22.63
N ARG A 213 21.60 3.94 21.31
CA ARG A 213 20.55 3.06 20.75
C ARG A 213 21.17 1.85 20.05
N ASN A 214 20.88 0.65 20.57
CA ASN A 214 21.36 -0.62 20.00
C ASN A 214 20.64 -0.93 18.66
N PRO A 215 21.33 -0.84 17.50
CA PRO A 215 20.70 -1.03 16.19
C PRO A 215 20.17 -2.44 15.97
N SER A 216 20.77 -3.44 16.62
CA SER A 216 20.38 -4.85 16.51
C SER A 216 19.02 -5.12 17.16
N LEU A 217 18.80 -4.57 18.37
CA LEU A 217 17.53 -4.72 19.07
C LEU A 217 16.42 -3.98 18.34
N SER A 218 16.64 -2.70 18.03
CA SER A 218 15.65 -1.87 17.32
C SER A 218 15.32 -2.45 15.93
N GLY A 219 16.34 -2.91 15.19
CA GLY A 219 16.14 -3.55 13.89
C GLY A 219 15.37 -4.87 13.98
N SER A 220 15.58 -5.67 15.03
CA SER A 220 14.88 -6.95 15.23
C SER A 220 13.40 -6.74 15.59
N LEU A 221 13.11 -5.73 16.41
CA LEU A 221 11.73 -5.34 16.74
C LEU A 221 11.01 -4.80 15.50
N ALA A 222 11.65 -3.89 14.76
CA ALA A 222 11.12 -3.38 13.49
C ALA A 222 10.82 -4.54 12.52
N ALA A 223 11.72 -5.51 12.41
CA ALA A 223 11.52 -6.69 11.57
C ALA A 223 10.33 -7.55 12.02
N HIS A 224 10.13 -7.71 13.32
CA HIS A 224 8.96 -8.40 13.86
C HIS A 224 7.66 -7.64 13.54
N GLY A 225 7.63 -6.32 13.73
CA GLY A 225 6.50 -5.47 13.38
C GLY A 225 6.15 -5.54 11.89
N ILE A 226 7.16 -5.43 11.02
CA ILE A 226 6.99 -5.48 9.56
C ILE A 226 6.49 -6.85 9.11
N ARG A 227 7.07 -7.95 9.62
CA ARG A 227 6.58 -9.31 9.32
C ARG A 227 5.11 -9.46 9.66
N ARG A 228 4.69 -9.01 10.85
CA ARG A 228 3.30 -9.08 11.29
C ARG A 228 2.39 -8.24 10.38
N ALA A 229 2.79 -7.03 10.02
CA ALA A 229 2.02 -6.18 9.11
C ALA A 229 1.80 -6.85 7.75
N VAL A 230 2.86 -7.36 7.13
CA VAL A 230 2.78 -8.03 5.81
C VAL A 230 1.97 -9.33 5.88
N ILE A 231 2.10 -10.12 6.95
CA ILE A 231 1.31 -11.34 7.14
C ILE A 231 -0.18 -11.04 7.31
N ASN A 232 -0.54 -10.01 8.09
CA ASN A 232 -1.94 -9.64 8.28
C ASN A 232 -2.59 -9.20 6.96
N SER A 233 -1.90 -8.35 6.19
CA SER A 233 -2.34 -7.95 4.85
C SER A 233 -2.42 -9.11 3.85
N ALA A 234 -1.71 -10.22 4.11
CA ALA A 234 -1.80 -11.42 3.30
C ALA A 234 -2.97 -12.34 3.66
N LYS A 235 -3.43 -12.32 4.91
CA LYS A 235 -4.54 -13.16 5.40
C LYS A 235 -5.91 -12.55 5.11
N GLU A 236 -6.02 -11.22 5.09
CA GLU A 236 -7.27 -10.53 4.71
C GLU A 236 -7.72 -10.91 3.29
N ARG A 237 -6.79 -11.30 2.40
CA ARG A 237 -7.08 -11.86 1.06
C ARG A 237 -7.92 -13.13 1.05
N GLU A 238 -7.73 -14.02 2.02
CA GLU A 238 -8.35 -15.35 2.00
C GLU A 238 -9.80 -15.31 2.51
N HIS A 239 -10.20 -14.24 3.21
CA HIS A 239 -11.51 -14.14 3.85
C HIS A 239 -12.54 -13.32 3.05
N GLU A 240 -12.12 -12.42 2.14
CA GLU A 240 -13.06 -11.64 1.32
C GLU A 240 -13.60 -12.40 0.10
N ASP A 241 -12.96 -13.49 -0.34
CA ASP A 241 -13.41 -14.33 -1.49
C ASP A 241 -14.66 -15.19 -1.13
N ASP A 242 -14.93 -15.40 0.15
CA ASP A 242 -16.06 -16.21 0.65
C ASP A 242 -17.37 -15.42 0.89
N THR A 243 -17.39 -14.11 0.62
CA THR A 243 -18.58 -13.26 0.87
C THR A 243 -19.11 -12.59 -0.39
N ILE A 244 -19.38 -13.39 -1.42
CA ILE A 244 -20.45 -13.09 -2.38
C ILE A 244 -21.58 -14.06 -2.07
N ASP A 245 -22.31 -13.72 -1.01
CA ASP A 245 -23.57 -14.36 -0.67
C ASP A 245 -24.54 -14.16 -1.83
N SER A 246 -24.83 -15.26 -2.51
CA SER A 246 -25.88 -15.39 -3.49
C SER A 246 -27.20 -15.01 -2.85
N GLY A 247 -27.68 -13.80 -3.15
CA GLY A 247 -29.08 -13.47 -3.02
C GLY A 247 -29.88 -14.43 -3.89
N SER A 248 -30.36 -15.52 -3.30
CA SER A 248 -31.42 -16.35 -3.83
C SER A 248 -32.69 -16.04 -3.06
N ASP A 249 -33.64 -15.49 -3.79
CA ASP A 249 -35.01 -15.26 -3.41
C ASP A 249 -35.62 -16.52 -2.80
N GLU A 250 -36.10 -16.42 -1.55
CA GLU A 250 -37.14 -17.33 -1.03
C GLU A 250 -38.33 -16.47 -0.62
N ASP A 251 -39.24 -16.32 -1.58
CA ASP A 251 -40.66 -16.08 -1.32
C ASP A 251 -41.17 -17.25 -0.47
N ASP A 252 -41.44 -17.01 0.82
CA ASP A 252 -42.26 -17.93 1.60
C ASP A 252 -43.36 -17.17 2.34
N SER A 253 -44.54 -17.25 1.75
CA SER A 253 -45.79 -16.78 2.33
C SER A 253 -46.25 -17.77 3.39
N CYS A 254 -46.22 -17.38 4.66
CA CYS A 254 -47.00 -18.04 5.70
C CYS A 254 -47.93 -17.01 6.37
N SER A 255 -49.21 -17.17 6.06
CA SER A 255 -50.33 -16.54 6.73
C SER A 255 -50.45 -17.10 8.15
N ASP A 256 -50.08 -16.30 9.14
CA ASP A 256 -50.40 -16.61 10.54
C ASP A 256 -51.74 -15.96 10.91
N GLU A 257 -52.67 -16.85 11.26
CA GLU A 257 -54.04 -16.59 11.65
C GLU A 257 -54.12 -15.78 12.95
N ASP A 258 -55.18 -14.96 13.02
CA ASP A 258 -55.62 -14.19 14.17
C ASP A 258 -55.72 -15.03 15.47
N ASP A 259 -54.88 -14.71 16.46
CA ASP A 259 -55.15 -15.04 17.86
C ASP A 259 -55.27 -13.73 18.67
N ARG A 260 -56.50 -13.20 18.73
CA ARG A 260 -56.86 -12.10 19.63
C ARG A 260 -57.28 -12.67 21.00
N PRO A 261 -56.80 -12.11 22.12
CA PRO A 261 -57.17 -12.58 23.44
C PRO A 261 -58.61 -12.17 23.82
N ALA A 262 -59.23 -13.04 24.61
CA ALA A 262 -60.59 -12.93 25.12
C ALA A 262 -60.77 -11.89 26.25
N PHE A 263 -62.05 -11.56 26.46
CA PHE A 263 -62.72 -10.92 27.61
C PHE A 263 -62.88 -9.39 27.65
N GLU A 264 -64.12 -8.92 27.47
CA GLU A 264 -65.05 -8.46 28.54
C GLU A 264 -66.38 -8.03 27.85
N HIS A 265 -67.54 -8.62 28.17
CA HIS A 265 -68.49 -8.38 29.28
C HIS A 265 -69.71 -7.54 28.84
N ASP A 266 -70.87 -8.22 28.83
CA ASP A 266 -72.26 -7.80 29.07
C ASP A 266 -73.05 -6.80 28.21
N PHE A 267 -74.38 -7.03 28.32
CA PHE A 267 -75.57 -6.24 27.95
C PHE A 267 -76.02 -6.35 26.48
N ASP A 268 -77.27 -6.67 26.11
CA ASP A 268 -78.52 -7.00 26.79
C ASP A 268 -79.61 -7.26 25.71
N ILE A 269 -80.66 -8.05 26.02
CA ILE A 269 -82.07 -7.92 25.49
C ILE A 269 -82.28 -8.28 23.99
N LEU A 270 -83.14 -9.23 23.55
CA LEU A 270 -84.51 -9.66 23.93
C LEU A 270 -84.79 -11.06 23.36
#